data_AF-A0A1X7TEK7-F1
#
_entry.id   AF-A0A1X7TEK7-F1
#
_cell.length_a   1.000
_cell.length_b   1.000
_cell.length_c   1.000
_cell.angle_alpha   90.00
_cell.angle_beta   90.00
_cell.angle_gamma   90.00
#
_symmetry.space_group_name_H-M   'P 1'
#
loop_
_entity.id
_entity.type
_entity.pdbx_description
1 polymer ?
#
loop_
_entity_poly.entity_id
_entity_poly.type
_entity_poly.pdbx_seq_one_letter_code
_entity_poly.pdbx_strand_id
1 'polypeptide(L)'
;MKEHDILKIEQENIKIEDKKSALYTKWLSVNPKATWRDVIDALTTIRENRLAQDIKDHILPTLSQGNPKDILRTYSVKLTDAITTNLYRVTDALYAEGLIPLDTKENIQTVTGISDYRKSSQLVSVIQRHLESSLTTKQYLIDICHVLIKQQHRTLADIATSLLHQLGQSIPDNVSSHTVLPSPVDDISNTPVTNIRVMT
;
A
#
# COMPACT_ATOMS: atom_id res chain seq x y z
N MET A 1 -16.08 -7.94 -28.94
CA MET A 1 -17.51 -7.69 -28.66
C MET A 1 -18.11 -6.99 -29.86
N LYS A 2 -19.31 -7.36 -30.31
CA LYS A 2 -19.92 -6.74 -31.51
C LYS A 2 -20.85 -5.60 -31.09
N GLU A 3 -21.08 -4.63 -31.97
CA GLU A 3 -21.96 -3.47 -31.72
C GLU A 3 -23.38 -3.88 -31.29
N HIS A 4 -23.94 -4.93 -31.91
CA HIS A 4 -25.21 -5.51 -31.51
C HIS A 4 -25.24 -5.98 -30.04
N ASP A 5 -24.13 -6.50 -29.50
CA ASP A 5 -24.07 -6.91 -28.09
C ASP A 5 -24.18 -5.68 -27.16
N ILE A 6 -23.56 -4.56 -27.54
CA ILE A 6 -23.53 -3.32 -26.76
C ILE A 6 -24.94 -2.74 -26.68
N LEU A 7 -25.59 -2.58 -27.84
CA LEU A 7 -26.94 -2.03 -27.95
C LEU A 7 -27.96 -2.86 -27.14
N LYS A 8 -27.83 -4.20 -27.19
CA LYS A 8 -28.67 -5.10 -26.40
C LYS A 8 -28.50 -4.87 -24.90
N ILE A 9 -27.25 -4.77 -24.42
CA ILE A 9 -26.95 -4.54 -23.00
C ILE A 9 -27.49 -3.19 -22.53
N GLU A 10 -27.38 -2.14 -23.36
CA GLU A 10 -27.88 -0.80 -23.04
C GLU A 10 -29.40 -0.73 -22.96
N GLN A 11 -30.11 -1.58 -23.71
CA GLN A 11 -31.57 -1.66 -23.73
C GLN A 11 -32.11 -2.49 -22.56
N GLU A 12 -31.43 -3.59 -22.20
CA GLU A 12 -31.89 -4.53 -21.17
C GLU A 12 -31.64 -4.04 -19.73
N ASN A 13 -30.64 -3.17 -19.53
CA ASN A 13 -30.27 -2.67 -18.21
C ASN A 13 -30.70 -1.22 -18.05
N ILE A 14 -31.53 -0.90 -17.05
CA ILE A 14 -32.01 0.49 -16.86
C ILE A 14 -30.99 1.32 -16.08
N LYS A 15 -30.33 0.74 -15.08
CA LYS A 15 -29.35 1.47 -14.25
C LYS A 15 -27.99 1.48 -14.93
N ILE A 16 -27.29 2.62 -14.80
CA ILE A 16 -25.94 2.81 -15.33
C ILE A 16 -24.96 1.77 -14.77
N GLU A 17 -25.09 1.42 -13.48
CA GLU A 17 -24.20 0.44 -12.85
C GLU A 17 -24.40 -0.97 -13.41
N ASP A 18 -25.66 -1.37 -13.64
CA ASP A 18 -26.00 -2.65 -14.24
C ASP A 18 -25.48 -2.72 -15.70
N LYS A 19 -25.61 -1.63 -16.46
CA LYS A 19 -25.02 -1.50 -17.81
C LYS A 19 -23.50 -1.69 -17.79
N LYS A 20 -22.79 -0.98 -16.90
CA LYS A 20 -21.34 -1.08 -16.76
C LYS A 20 -20.90 -2.52 -16.43
N SER A 21 -21.57 -3.13 -15.45
CA SER A 21 -21.30 -4.50 -15.02
C SER A 21 -21.50 -5.50 -16.17
N ALA A 22 -22.63 -5.42 -16.87
CA ALA A 22 -22.94 -6.30 -18.00
C ALA A 22 -21.96 -6.12 -19.18
N LEU A 23 -21.58 -4.88 -19.52
CA LEU A 23 -20.57 -4.59 -20.54
C LEU A 23 -19.21 -5.18 -20.17
N TYR A 24 -18.79 -5.01 -18.91
CA TYR A 24 -17.55 -5.56 -18.39
C TYR A 24 -17.53 -7.09 -18.46
N THR A 25 -18.57 -7.75 -17.96
CA THR A 25 -18.70 -9.22 -17.99
C THR A 25 -18.67 -9.74 -19.43
N LYS A 26 -19.39 -9.09 -20.35
CA LYS A 26 -19.40 -9.48 -21.76
C LYS A 26 -18.03 -9.30 -22.41
N TRP A 27 -17.36 -8.18 -22.16
CA TRP A 27 -16.03 -7.92 -22.71
C TRP A 27 -15.00 -8.96 -22.25
N LEU A 28 -14.99 -9.31 -20.95
CA LEU A 28 -14.13 -10.37 -20.42
C LEU A 28 -14.39 -11.74 -21.05
N SER A 29 -15.65 -12.08 -21.30
CA SER A 29 -16.00 -13.36 -21.95
C SER A 29 -15.44 -13.47 -23.38
N VAL A 30 -15.35 -12.34 -24.08
CA VAL A 30 -14.84 -12.30 -25.46
C VAL A 30 -13.32 -12.17 -25.49
N ASN A 31 -12.74 -11.50 -24.49
CA ASN A 31 -11.31 -11.18 -24.42
C ASN A 31 -10.67 -11.74 -23.13
N PRO A 32 -10.65 -13.06 -22.91
CA PRO A 32 -10.18 -13.65 -21.64
C PRO A 32 -8.69 -13.45 -21.35
N LYS A 33 -7.91 -13.02 -22.36
CA LYS A 33 -6.47 -12.74 -22.23
C LYS A 33 -6.14 -11.25 -22.22
N ALA A 34 -7.13 -10.37 -22.38
CA ALA A 34 -6.86 -8.95 -22.44
C ALA A 34 -6.42 -8.42 -21.08
N THR A 35 -5.40 -7.57 -21.11
CA THR A 35 -4.80 -6.93 -19.95
C THR A 35 -5.21 -5.46 -19.90
N TRP A 36 -5.02 -4.82 -18.75
CA TRP A 36 -5.21 -3.37 -18.63
C TRP A 36 -4.27 -2.57 -19.54
N ARG A 37 -3.11 -3.13 -19.92
CA ARG A 37 -2.22 -2.51 -20.92
C ARG A 37 -2.91 -2.46 -22.28
N ASP A 38 -3.56 -3.54 -22.70
CA ASP A 38 -4.31 -3.57 -23.97
C ASP A 38 -5.46 -2.55 -23.98
N VAL A 39 -6.13 -2.35 -22.83
CA VAL A 39 -7.19 -1.33 -22.67
C VAL A 39 -6.62 0.08 -22.78
N ILE A 40 -5.51 0.36 -22.09
CA ILE A 40 -4.84 1.67 -22.12
C ILE A 40 -4.32 1.99 -23.53
N ASP A 41 -3.73 1.00 -24.22
CA ASP A 41 -3.21 1.15 -25.58
C ASP A 41 -4.36 1.42 -26.57
N ALA A 42 -5.50 0.73 -26.41
CA ALA A 42 -6.69 0.98 -27.21
C ALA A 42 -7.25 2.40 -26.97
N LEU A 43 -7.37 2.82 -25.71
CA LEU A 43 -7.84 4.18 -25.36
C LEU A 43 -6.91 5.26 -25.91
N THR A 44 -5.60 5.05 -25.82
CA THR A 44 -4.59 5.96 -26.38
C THR A 44 -4.69 6.02 -27.91
N THR A 45 -4.93 4.88 -28.56
CA THR A 45 -5.09 4.78 -30.02
C THR A 45 -6.31 5.57 -30.51
N ILE A 46 -7.40 5.57 -29.75
CA ILE A 46 -8.61 6.36 -30.06
C ILE A 46 -8.55 7.80 -29.53
N ARG A 47 -7.38 8.26 -29.04
CA ARG A 47 -7.12 9.60 -28.50
C ARG A 47 -7.88 9.95 -27.22
N GLU A 48 -8.39 8.96 -26.50
CA GLU A 48 -8.99 9.11 -25.16
C GLU A 48 -7.89 9.21 -24.08
N ASN A 49 -6.96 10.15 -24.28
CA ASN A 49 -5.73 10.23 -23.49
C ASN A 49 -5.97 10.54 -22.02
N ARG A 50 -6.98 11.36 -21.70
CA ARG A 50 -7.32 11.70 -20.32
C ARG A 50 -7.85 10.49 -19.55
N LEU A 51 -8.79 9.76 -20.15
CA LEU A 51 -9.32 8.54 -19.56
C LEU A 51 -8.26 7.44 -19.45
N ALA A 52 -7.42 7.29 -20.49
CA ALA A 52 -6.28 6.38 -20.46
C ALA A 52 -5.34 6.73 -19.30
N GLN A 53 -5.05 8.01 -19.09
CA GLN A 53 -4.20 8.49 -18.02
C GLN A 53 -4.85 8.31 -16.64
N ASP A 54 -6.13 8.64 -16.46
CA ASP A 54 -6.86 8.45 -15.20
C ASP A 54 -6.91 6.97 -14.78
N ILE A 55 -7.13 6.08 -15.75
CA ILE A 55 -7.06 4.61 -15.56
C ILE A 55 -5.63 4.20 -15.24
N LYS A 56 -4.64 4.70 -16.00
CA LYS A 56 -3.23 4.42 -15.76
C LYS A 56 -2.81 4.87 -14.36
N ASP A 57 -3.29 5.99 -13.85
CA ASP A 57 -2.98 6.49 -12.51
C ASP A 57 -3.72 5.76 -11.40
N HIS A 58 -4.89 5.17 -11.68
CA HIS A 58 -5.57 4.26 -10.76
C HIS A 58 -4.95 2.86 -10.74
N ILE A 59 -4.36 2.42 -11.86
CA ILE A 59 -3.88 1.05 -12.04
C ILE A 59 -2.35 0.93 -11.87
N LEU A 60 -1.55 1.94 -12.21
CA LEU A 60 -0.09 1.98 -11.98
C LEU A 60 0.27 1.75 -10.50
N PRO A 61 -0.44 2.31 -9.50
CA PRO A 61 -0.19 1.96 -8.11
C PRO A 61 -0.36 0.46 -7.83
N THR A 62 -1.15 -0.25 -8.63
CA THR A 62 -1.37 -1.71 -8.52
C THR A 62 -0.46 -2.55 -9.44
N LEU A 63 0.09 -1.98 -10.51
CA LEU A 63 0.99 -2.67 -11.46
C LEU A 63 2.48 -2.35 -11.25
N SER A 64 2.80 -1.21 -10.63
CA SER A 64 4.17 -0.74 -10.34
C SER A 64 4.58 -0.95 -8.88
N GLN A 65 3.62 -1.15 -7.96
CA GLN A 65 3.92 -1.79 -6.67
C GLN A 65 3.96 -3.29 -6.92
N GLY A 66 5.09 -3.92 -6.62
CA GLY A 66 5.18 -5.38 -6.72
C GLY A 66 4.02 -6.03 -6.00
N ASN A 67 3.52 -7.16 -6.51
CA ASN A 67 2.57 -7.98 -5.78
C ASN A 67 3.10 -8.17 -4.34
N PRO A 68 2.32 -7.91 -3.27
CA PRO A 68 2.79 -8.06 -1.89
C PRO A 68 3.47 -9.41 -1.62
N LYS A 69 3.05 -10.45 -2.34
CA LYS A 69 3.67 -11.77 -2.33
C LYS A 69 5.10 -11.76 -2.89
N ASP A 70 5.31 -11.16 -4.06
CA ASP A 70 6.62 -11.09 -4.72
C ASP A 70 7.57 -10.17 -3.95
N ILE A 71 7.03 -9.09 -3.38
CA ILE A 71 7.77 -8.23 -2.45
C ILE A 71 8.23 -9.04 -1.23
N LEU A 72 7.30 -9.70 -0.51
CA LEU A 72 7.67 -10.49 0.66
C LEU A 72 8.67 -11.61 0.30
N ARG A 73 8.52 -12.25 -0.86
CA ARG A 73 9.45 -13.27 -1.36
C ARG A 73 10.87 -12.71 -1.49
N THR A 74 11.01 -11.49 -2.00
CA THR A 74 12.30 -10.80 -2.16
C THR A 74 13.00 -10.54 -0.82
N TYR A 75 12.24 -10.29 0.25
CA TYR A 75 12.77 -10.03 1.59
C TYR A 75 12.84 -11.26 2.48
N SER A 76 12.32 -12.41 2.05
CA SER A 76 12.11 -13.61 2.88
C SER A 76 13.35 -14.07 3.65
N VAL A 77 14.51 -14.10 3.00
CA VAL A 77 15.79 -14.50 3.62
C VAL A 77 16.19 -13.49 4.70
N LYS A 78 16.25 -12.19 4.35
CA LYS A 78 16.62 -11.12 5.29
C LYS A 78 15.67 -11.05 6.48
N LEU A 79 14.37 -11.25 6.24
CA LEU A 79 13.35 -11.28 7.26
C LEU A 79 13.52 -12.50 8.17
N THR A 80 13.82 -13.67 7.61
CA THR A 80 14.11 -14.88 8.39
C THR A 80 15.31 -14.67 9.31
N ASP A 81 16.40 -14.11 8.79
CA ASP A 81 17.61 -13.82 9.57
C ASP A 81 17.32 -12.84 10.71
N ALA A 82 16.59 -11.75 10.43
CA ALA A 82 16.24 -10.74 11.43
C ALA A 82 15.22 -11.24 12.48
N ILE A 83 14.28 -12.11 12.09
CA ILE A 83 13.35 -12.75 13.03
C ILE A 83 14.10 -13.74 13.92
N THR A 84 15.12 -14.44 13.41
CA THR A 84 15.88 -15.44 14.18
C THR A 84 16.47 -14.87 15.47
N THR A 85 16.90 -13.61 15.46
CA THR A 85 17.46 -12.93 16.64
C THR A 85 16.41 -12.47 17.64
N ASN A 86 15.11 -12.48 17.27
CA ASN A 86 14.02 -11.97 18.09
C ASN A 86 12.74 -12.83 18.01
N LEU A 87 12.91 -14.13 17.73
CA LEU A 87 11.85 -15.04 17.29
C LEU A 87 10.65 -15.07 18.24
N TYR A 88 10.92 -15.27 19.53
CA TYR A 88 9.86 -15.46 20.53
C TYR A 88 9.03 -14.18 20.73
N ARG A 89 9.67 -13.01 20.80
CA ARG A 89 8.96 -11.73 20.98
C ARG A 89 8.13 -11.37 19.74
N VAL A 90 8.70 -11.58 18.55
CA VAL A 90 7.97 -11.38 17.28
C VAL A 90 6.77 -12.32 17.23
N THR A 91 6.94 -13.59 17.58
CA THR A 91 5.85 -14.58 17.58
C THR A 91 4.74 -14.18 18.55
N ASP A 92 5.09 -13.79 19.77
CA ASP A 92 4.10 -13.33 20.75
C ASP A 92 3.34 -12.08 20.29
N ALA A 93 4.05 -11.11 19.71
CA ALA A 93 3.43 -9.87 19.22
C ALA A 93 2.50 -10.12 18.01
N LEU A 94 2.94 -10.97 17.07
CA LEU A 94 2.11 -11.35 15.91
C LEU A 94 0.84 -12.10 16.36
N TYR A 95 0.95 -12.97 17.35
CA TYR A 95 -0.19 -13.67 17.92
C TYR A 95 -1.15 -12.72 18.66
N ALA A 96 -0.61 -11.80 19.46
CA ALA A 96 -1.41 -10.82 20.21
C ALA A 96 -2.26 -9.94 19.29
N GLU A 97 -1.76 -9.65 18.09
CA GLU A 97 -2.46 -8.85 17.06
C GLU A 97 -3.34 -9.72 16.14
N GLY A 98 -3.46 -11.02 16.40
CA GLY A 98 -4.29 -11.95 15.62
C GLY A 98 -3.77 -12.25 14.22
N LEU A 99 -2.49 -11.93 13.93
CA LEU A 99 -1.90 -12.07 12.60
C LEU A 99 -1.36 -13.48 12.33
N ILE A 100 -1.18 -14.29 13.36
CA ILE A 100 -0.83 -15.71 13.25
C ILE A 100 -1.73 -16.56 14.16
N PRO A 101 -2.02 -17.81 13.78
CA PRO A 101 -2.84 -18.70 14.59
C PRO A 101 -2.08 -19.25 15.82
N LEU A 102 -2.83 -19.66 16.84
CA LEU A 102 -2.29 -20.15 18.12
C LEU A 102 -1.37 -21.37 17.94
N ASP A 103 -1.74 -22.29 17.06
CA ASP A 103 -0.96 -23.47 16.73
C ASP A 103 0.45 -23.12 16.22
N THR A 104 0.59 -22.03 15.44
CA THR A 104 1.89 -21.52 14.98
C THR A 104 2.73 -21.02 16.15
N LYS A 105 2.12 -20.29 17.10
CA LYS A 105 2.80 -19.84 18.32
C LYS A 105 3.25 -21.03 19.17
N GLU A 106 2.36 -21.98 19.46
CA GLU A 106 2.66 -23.15 20.27
C GLU A 106 3.77 -23.99 19.66
N ASN A 107 3.73 -24.20 18.34
CA ASN A 107 4.77 -24.94 17.63
C ASN A 107 6.16 -24.26 17.76
N ILE A 108 6.24 -22.94 17.62
CA ILE A 108 7.51 -22.20 17.78
C ILE A 108 8.04 -22.33 19.21
N GLN A 109 7.16 -22.26 20.22
CA GLN A 109 7.51 -22.27 21.63
C GLN A 109 7.88 -23.66 22.16
N THR A 110 7.20 -24.71 21.72
CA THR A 110 7.28 -26.03 22.34
C THR A 110 8.17 -27.01 21.59
N VAL A 111 8.39 -26.83 20.28
CA VAL A 111 9.19 -27.77 19.50
C VAL A 111 10.66 -27.67 19.88
N THR A 112 11.21 -28.80 20.29
CA THR A 112 12.62 -29.00 20.64
C THR A 112 13.38 -29.66 19.48
N GLY A 113 14.72 -29.56 19.48
CA GLY A 113 15.56 -30.17 18.44
C GLY A 113 15.55 -29.45 17.08
N ILE A 114 14.85 -28.33 16.95
CA ILE A 114 14.83 -27.47 15.76
C ILE A 114 15.47 -26.12 16.09
N SER A 115 16.36 -25.63 15.22
CA SER A 115 17.00 -24.33 15.39
C SER A 115 16.02 -23.17 15.25
N ASP A 116 16.28 -22.07 15.95
CA ASP A 116 15.48 -20.84 15.85
C ASP A 116 15.43 -20.29 14.41
N TYR A 117 16.49 -20.51 13.64
CA TYR A 117 16.49 -20.18 12.21
C TYR A 117 15.40 -20.94 11.43
N ARG A 118 15.31 -22.27 11.63
CA ARG A 118 14.28 -23.09 10.96
C ARG A 118 12.87 -22.70 11.43
N LYS A 119 12.69 -22.41 12.72
CA LYS A 119 11.42 -21.91 13.26
C LYS A 119 11.04 -20.55 12.65
N SER A 120 12.00 -19.64 12.51
CA SER A 120 11.81 -18.34 11.88
C SER A 120 11.42 -18.47 10.41
N SER A 121 12.09 -19.37 9.68
CA SER A 121 11.75 -19.68 8.29
C SER A 121 10.33 -20.24 8.16
N GLN A 122 9.92 -21.09 9.10
CA GLN A 122 8.55 -21.61 9.18
C GLN A 122 7.54 -20.49 9.45
N LEU A 123 7.83 -19.56 10.36
CA LEU A 123 6.97 -18.40 10.63
C LEU A 123 6.78 -17.54 9.37
N VAL A 124 7.87 -17.24 8.65
CA VAL A 124 7.79 -16.51 7.36
C VAL A 124 6.96 -17.29 6.33
N SER A 125 7.07 -18.62 6.30
CA SER A 125 6.27 -19.47 5.41
C SER A 125 4.77 -19.45 5.75
N VAL A 126 4.41 -19.35 7.04
CA VAL A 126 3.02 -19.17 7.47
C VAL A 126 2.47 -17.82 7.00
N ILE A 127 3.24 -16.73 7.19
CA ILE A 127 2.88 -15.39 6.72
C ILE A 127 2.66 -15.38 5.19
N GLN A 128 3.57 -16.00 4.42
CA GLN A 128 3.45 -16.14 2.97
C GLN A 128 2.18 -16.91 2.56
N ARG A 129 1.87 -18.02 3.23
CA ARG A 129 0.67 -18.81 2.93
C ARG A 129 -0.61 -18.04 3.27
N HIS A 130 -0.61 -17.27 4.35
CA HIS A 130 -1.77 -16.47 4.73
C HIS A 130 -2.06 -15.36 3.71
N LEU A 131 -1.00 -14.78 3.13
CA LEU A 131 -1.11 -13.83 2.01
C LEU A 131 -1.75 -14.46 0.77
N GLU A 132 -1.51 -15.75 0.50
CA GLU A 132 -2.14 -16.46 -0.62
C GLU A 132 -3.64 -16.71 -0.41
N SER A 133 -4.09 -16.83 0.85
CA SER A 133 -5.49 -17.08 1.20
C SER A 133 -6.33 -15.82 1.42
N SER A 134 -5.71 -14.66 1.60
CA SER A 134 -6.40 -13.43 2.00
C SER A 134 -6.84 -12.58 0.80
N LEU A 135 -8.09 -12.11 0.82
CA LEU A 135 -8.63 -11.09 -0.10
C LEU A 135 -8.04 -9.68 0.16
N THR A 136 -7.35 -9.49 1.29
CA THR A 136 -6.76 -8.22 1.75
C THR A 136 -5.24 -8.34 1.93
N THR A 137 -4.58 -9.03 1.00
CA THR A 137 -3.13 -9.35 1.01
C THR A 137 -2.23 -8.15 1.33
N LYS A 138 -2.54 -6.97 0.79
CA LYS A 138 -1.77 -5.74 1.05
C LYS A 138 -1.89 -5.27 2.50
N GLN A 139 -3.10 -5.25 3.05
CA GLN A 139 -3.34 -4.78 4.42
C GLN A 139 -2.71 -5.72 5.45
N TYR A 140 -2.87 -7.03 5.27
CA TYR A 140 -2.25 -8.02 6.15
C TYR A 140 -0.72 -7.84 6.22
N LEU A 141 -0.05 -7.63 5.09
CA LEU A 141 1.40 -7.38 5.09
C LEU A 141 1.77 -6.04 5.75
N ILE A 142 0.94 -5.01 5.60
CA ILE A 142 1.11 -3.72 6.30
C ILE A 142 1.04 -3.92 7.81
N ASP A 143 0.04 -4.66 8.29
CA ASP A 143 -0.15 -4.92 9.72
C ASP A 143 1.03 -5.69 10.32
N ILE A 144 1.52 -6.72 9.59
CA ILE A 144 2.77 -7.42 9.94
C ILE A 144 3.92 -6.40 10.08
N CYS A 145 4.14 -5.54 9.08
CA CYS A 145 5.23 -4.56 9.12
C CYS A 145 5.14 -3.62 10.32
N HIS A 146 3.94 -3.17 10.68
CA HIS A 146 3.75 -2.34 11.88
C HIS A 146 4.13 -3.07 13.17
N VAL A 147 3.76 -4.35 13.31
CA VAL A 147 4.17 -5.16 14.47
C VAL A 147 5.68 -5.31 14.53
N LEU A 148 6.34 -5.54 13.39
CA LEU A 148 7.79 -5.70 13.28
C LEU A 148 8.54 -4.41 13.66
N ILE A 149 8.05 -3.24 13.25
CA ILE A 149 8.63 -1.92 13.61
C ILE A 149 8.60 -1.69 15.12
N LYS A 150 7.54 -2.14 15.81
CA LYS A 150 7.37 -1.98 17.27
C LYS A 150 8.31 -2.85 18.12
N GLN A 151 9.03 -3.82 17.53
CA GLN A 151 9.85 -4.77 18.30
C GLN A 151 11.15 -4.19 18.88
N GLN A 152 11.40 -2.89 18.71
CA GLN A 152 12.64 -2.19 19.14
C GLN A 152 13.93 -2.85 18.57
N HIS A 153 13.82 -3.56 17.45
CA HIS A 153 14.93 -4.23 16.79
C HIS A 153 15.24 -3.53 15.46
N ARG A 154 16.35 -2.77 15.42
CA ARG A 154 16.68 -1.87 14.31
C ARG A 154 16.62 -2.55 12.93
N THR A 155 17.32 -3.68 12.76
CA THR A 155 17.33 -4.40 11.48
C THR A 155 15.94 -4.84 11.03
N LEU A 156 15.08 -5.20 11.98
CA LEU A 156 13.73 -5.66 11.70
C LEU A 156 12.84 -4.48 11.28
N ALA A 157 12.99 -3.34 11.96
CA ALA A 157 12.32 -2.09 11.60
C ALA A 157 12.77 -1.56 10.23
N ASP A 158 14.07 -1.63 9.91
CA ASP A 158 14.63 -1.21 8.62
C ASP A 158 14.07 -2.07 7.46
N ILE A 159 13.99 -3.40 7.67
CA ILE A 159 13.38 -4.33 6.71
C ILE A 159 11.89 -4.05 6.55
N ALA A 160 11.14 -3.88 7.64
CA ALA A 160 9.70 -3.60 7.61
C ALA A 160 9.39 -2.25 6.92
N THR A 161 10.20 -1.22 7.17
CA THR A 161 10.08 0.08 6.50
C THR A 161 10.34 -0.03 5.01
N SER A 162 11.34 -0.83 4.62
CA SER A 162 11.64 -1.11 3.21
C SER A 162 10.49 -1.85 2.51
N LEU A 163 9.87 -2.81 3.21
CA LEU A 163 8.68 -3.52 2.73
C LEU A 163 7.49 -2.56 2.52
N LEU A 164 7.19 -1.70 3.50
CA LEU A 164 6.13 -0.70 3.40
C LEU A 164 6.37 0.28 2.23
N HIS A 165 7.60 0.74 2.06
CA HIS A 165 7.96 1.61 0.95
C HIS A 165 7.72 0.93 -0.41
N GLN A 166 8.04 -0.35 -0.56
CA GLN A 166 7.77 -1.09 -1.81
C GLN A 166 6.28 -1.40 -2.02
N LEU A 167 5.49 -1.49 -0.95
CA LEU A 167 4.03 -1.50 -0.99
C LEU A 167 3.43 -0.10 -1.26
N GLY A 168 4.30 0.89 -1.54
CA GLY A 168 4.07 2.33 -1.68
C GLY A 168 3.14 2.92 -0.65
N GLN A 169 3.42 2.57 0.60
CA GLN A 169 3.10 3.35 1.79
C GLN A 169 4.30 4.26 2.10
N SER A 170 4.70 5.12 1.16
CA SER A 170 5.65 6.18 1.51
C SER A 170 4.95 7.19 2.42
N ILE A 171 5.62 7.50 3.53
CA ILE A 171 5.21 8.46 4.57
C ILE A 171 4.75 9.77 3.90
N PRO A 172 3.66 10.44 4.35
CA PRO A 172 3.44 11.82 3.96
C PRO A 172 4.60 12.65 4.52
N ASP A 173 5.52 13.08 3.67
CA ASP A 173 6.48 14.12 3.99
C ASP A 173 5.70 15.43 4.18
N ASN A 174 5.16 15.59 5.39
CA ASN A 174 4.95 16.89 5.99
C ASN A 174 6.32 17.54 6.14
N VAL A 175 6.71 18.31 5.13
CA VAL A 175 7.48 19.54 5.35
C VAL A 175 6.70 20.65 4.68
N SER A 176 5.87 21.30 5.47
CA SER A 176 5.49 22.70 5.30
C SER A 176 6.74 23.52 4.99
N SER A 177 7.01 23.78 3.71
CA SER A 177 7.81 24.94 3.32
C SER A 177 6.83 26.05 3.04
N HIS A 178 6.56 26.84 4.08
CA HIS A 178 5.94 28.14 3.98
C HIS A 178 6.47 28.88 2.75
N THR A 179 5.57 29.21 1.83
CA THR A 179 5.77 30.31 0.88
C THR A 179 6.13 31.56 1.68
N VAL A 180 7.42 31.84 1.79
CA VAL A 180 7.91 33.16 2.22
C VAL A 180 7.61 34.09 1.05
N LEU A 181 6.60 34.95 1.24
CA LEU A 181 6.36 36.10 0.37
C LEU A 181 7.66 36.92 0.26
N PRO A 182 7.99 37.46 -0.92
CA PRO A 182 9.02 38.49 -1.01
C PRO A 182 8.48 39.78 -0.36
N SER A 183 9.18 40.27 0.66
CA SER A 183 8.92 41.59 1.25
C SER A 183 9.13 42.69 0.22
N PRO A 184 8.20 43.64 0.06
CA PRO A 184 8.46 44.88 -0.64
C PRO A 184 9.22 45.84 0.30
N VAL A 185 10.35 46.33 -0.18
CA VAL A 185 11.14 47.42 0.40
C VAL A 185 10.59 48.79 -0.04
N ASP A 186 10.81 49.77 0.85
CA ASP A 186 10.76 51.23 0.67
C ASP A 186 9.34 51.85 0.70
N ASP A 187 9.03 52.99 1.34
CA ASP A 187 9.85 54.09 1.85
C ASP A 187 8.99 55.07 2.70
N ILE A 188 9.68 55.91 3.49
CA ILE A 188 9.35 57.25 4.05
C ILE A 188 8.13 57.56 4.96
N SER A 189 8.51 58.03 6.17
CA SER A 189 8.22 59.37 6.71
C SER A 189 6.78 59.74 7.08
N ASN A 190 6.49 59.81 8.38
CA ASN A 190 6.18 61.07 9.10
C ASN A 190 5.54 60.80 10.48
N THR A 191 6.27 61.13 11.54
CA THR A 191 5.68 61.61 12.81
C THR A 191 4.95 62.93 12.55
N PRO A 192 3.89 63.30 13.31
CA PRO A 192 4.13 64.01 14.58
C PRO A 192 3.07 63.84 15.71
N VAL A 193 3.59 63.95 16.95
CA VAL A 193 3.12 64.83 18.05
C VAL A 193 1.88 64.42 18.90
N THR A 194 2.22 64.05 20.15
CA THR A 194 1.74 64.61 21.44
C THR A 194 0.32 64.34 21.93
N ASN A 195 0.20 63.64 23.08
CA ASN A 195 -0.33 64.27 24.29
C ASN A 195 0.01 63.51 25.60
N ILE A 196 0.09 64.32 26.64
CA ILE A 196 0.59 64.13 28.01
C ILE A 196 -0.54 63.60 28.93
N ARG A 197 -0.22 62.85 30.00
CA ARG A 197 -0.62 63.09 31.42
C ARG A 197 -0.41 61.84 32.31
N VAL A 198 0.68 61.76 33.10
CA VAL A 198 0.92 62.14 34.53
C VAL A 198 0.68 61.01 35.55
N MET A 199 1.71 60.76 36.38
CA MET A 199 1.78 60.57 37.85
C MET A 199 3.18 59.98 38.12
N THR A 200 4.13 60.56 38.86
CA THR A 200 4.12 61.39 40.08
C THR A 200 5.44 62.16 40.15
#